data_AF-A0A161WDE6-F1
#
_entry.id   AF-A0A161WDE6-F1
#
_cell.length_a   1.000
_cell.length_b   1.000
_cell.length_c   1.000
_cell.angle_alpha   90.00
_cell.angle_beta   90.00
_cell.angle_gamma   90.00
#
_symmetry.space_group_name_H-M   'P 1'
#
loop_
_entity.id
_entity.type
_entity.pdbx_description
1 polymer ?
#
loop_
_entity_poly.entity_id
_entity_poly.type
_entity_poly.pdbx_seq_one_letter_code
_entity_poly.pdbx_strand_id
1 'polypeptide(L)'
;LKLCKIVGESIQLPKVAWGLPQPSYKPIRLEKTCSAEPTFRMSVLPCNDSQTTAYSLCWNQSILLLHAHTVGEELEFYQSLRTMDESALWFYMPLHAGEVLTEIWKCDATNITELVTSQGRSSFLGVQPQRGWSRSKWTLLDLPSKTPSRIYMMATTFGVPLLGFESPRPDRQNRTPKVEWPTSPYPRCRRHENFAWSRANLIDVVEIIPCRHRRQGMKITSGLLLRYDGGHQACVGQVRLDQLEIPLGVDPALKLWLGFSQTHDGPCVSNIKLSREKPTLPVCENWFQVDWCNDLEWWYSDRQ
;
A
#
# COMPACT_ATOMS: atom_id res chain seq x y z
N LEU A 1 -1.37 34.68 23.02
CA LEU A 1 -1.31 35.32 24.35
C LEU A 1 -0.09 36.24 24.39
N LYS A 2 -0.30 37.55 24.60
CA LYS A 2 0.74 38.59 24.58
C LYS A 2 1.57 38.53 25.85
N LEU A 3 2.90 38.51 25.72
CA LEU A 3 3.84 38.65 26.85
C LEU A 3 3.98 40.14 27.19
N CYS A 4 3.40 40.55 28.32
CA CYS A 4 3.68 41.84 28.92
C CYS A 4 5.01 41.76 29.69
N LYS A 5 5.90 42.71 29.42
CA LYS A 5 7.14 42.96 30.16
C LYS A 5 6.78 43.51 31.55
N ILE A 6 7.14 42.81 32.62
CA ILE A 6 7.12 43.37 33.98
C ILE A 6 8.56 43.70 34.33
N VAL A 7 8.83 44.97 34.59
CA VAL A 7 10.05 45.49 35.19
C VAL A 7 9.73 45.77 36.65
N GLY A 8 10.56 45.26 37.58
CA GLY A 8 10.62 45.74 38.95
C GLY A 8 10.26 44.73 40.04
N GLU A 9 11.18 44.62 41.00
CA GLU A 9 11.13 43.98 42.32
C GLU A 9 11.38 42.46 42.44
N SER A 10 12.43 42.13 43.20
CA SER A 10 12.94 40.80 43.48
C SER A 10 12.03 40.05 44.45
N ILE A 11 11.00 39.41 43.89
CA ILE A 11 10.22 38.41 44.62
C ILE A 11 11.04 37.10 44.63
N GLN A 12 11.56 36.70 45.79
CA GLN A 12 12.05 35.34 45.99
C GLN A 12 10.87 34.38 45.90
N LEU A 13 10.75 33.70 44.75
CA LEU A 13 9.78 32.63 44.57
C LEU A 13 10.14 31.43 45.47
N PRO A 14 9.15 30.75 46.08
CA PRO A 14 9.39 29.54 46.83
C PRO A 14 10.11 28.52 45.96
N LYS A 15 11.13 27.87 46.52
CA LYS A 15 11.94 26.83 45.86
C LYS A 15 11.15 25.51 45.76
N VAL A 16 9.95 25.57 45.19
CA VAL A 16 9.22 24.38 44.74
C VAL A 16 9.74 24.08 43.35
N ALA A 17 10.82 23.29 43.30
CA ALA A 17 11.25 22.68 42.06
C ALA A 17 10.19 21.63 41.70
N TRP A 18 9.28 21.97 40.80
CA TRP A 18 8.53 20.96 40.07
C TRP A 18 9.56 20.02 39.46
N GLY A 19 9.57 18.75 39.91
CA GLY A 19 10.41 17.74 39.29
C GLY A 19 10.09 17.77 37.80
N LEU A 20 11.07 18.13 36.96
CA LEU A 20 10.92 18.02 35.52
C LEU A 20 10.58 16.55 35.28
N PRO A 21 9.39 16.22 34.73
CA PRO A 21 9.10 14.83 34.37
C PRO A 21 10.23 14.40 33.45
N GLN A 22 11.02 13.42 33.89
CA GLN A 22 12.09 12.89 33.05
C GLN A 22 11.40 12.34 31.81
N PRO A 23 11.68 12.88 30.63
CA PRO A 23 11.08 12.36 29.42
C PRO A 23 11.62 10.93 29.23
N SER A 24 10.78 9.93 29.50
CA SER A 24 11.03 8.54 29.10
C SER A 24 10.82 8.35 27.59
N TYR A 25 11.01 9.42 26.80
CA TYR A 25 10.82 9.37 25.37
C TYR A 25 11.91 8.51 24.75
N LYS A 26 11.51 7.32 24.28
CA LYS A 26 12.30 6.63 23.26
C LYS A 26 12.47 7.61 22.09
N PRO A 27 13.70 7.91 21.66
CA PRO A 27 13.94 8.86 20.58
C PRO A 27 13.28 8.33 19.30
N ILE A 28 12.43 9.15 18.67
CA ILE A 28 11.86 8.84 17.37
C ILE A 28 12.90 9.18 16.30
N ARG A 29 13.21 8.22 15.44
CA ARG A 29 14.12 8.41 14.31
C ARG A 29 13.35 8.86 13.09
N LEU A 30 13.72 10.00 12.53
CA LEU A 30 13.12 10.53 11.30
C LEU A 30 13.94 10.13 10.07
N GLU A 31 13.27 9.63 9.05
CA GLU A 31 13.83 9.28 7.75
C GLU A 31 13.11 10.02 6.62
N LYS A 32 13.89 10.54 5.67
CA LYS A 32 13.37 11.30 4.52
C LYS A 32 12.89 10.37 3.42
N THR A 33 11.62 10.52 3.05
CA THR A 33 11.00 9.80 1.94
C THR A 33 10.99 10.62 0.65
N CYS A 34 10.80 11.95 0.71
CA CYS A 34 10.94 12.84 -0.45
C CYS A 34 11.48 14.22 -0.05
N SER A 35 11.77 15.07 -1.04
CA SER A 35 12.40 16.39 -0.86
C SER A 35 11.41 17.55 -0.66
N ALA A 36 10.20 17.27 -0.16
CA ALA A 36 9.20 18.32 0.10
C ALA A 36 9.40 18.98 1.47
N GLU A 37 9.07 20.28 1.57
CA GLU A 37 9.04 20.99 2.85
C GLU A 37 7.96 20.38 3.76
N PRO A 38 8.32 19.92 4.98
CA PRO A 38 7.35 19.32 5.88
C PRO A 38 6.34 20.34 6.39
N THR A 39 5.05 20.01 6.32
CA THR A 39 4.00 20.71 7.06
C THR A 39 3.78 20.07 8.42
N PHE A 40 3.30 20.83 9.40
CA PHE A 40 3.19 20.41 10.81
C PHE A 40 2.07 19.40 11.12
N ARG A 41 1.54 18.65 10.14
CA ARG A 41 0.55 17.59 10.40
C ARG A 41 1.24 16.23 10.45
N MET A 42 1.32 15.70 11.65
CA MET A 42 1.80 14.35 11.92
C MET A 42 0.61 13.43 12.17
N SER A 43 0.58 12.31 11.48
CA SER A 43 -0.29 11.17 11.80
C SER A 43 0.55 10.03 12.35
N VAL A 44 -0.13 9.10 13.03
CA VAL A 44 0.49 7.95 13.66
C VAL A 44 -0.28 6.73 13.20
N LEU A 45 0.43 5.71 12.72
CA LEU A 45 -0.16 4.40 12.48
C LEU A 45 0.43 3.37 13.45
N PRO A 46 -0.39 2.43 13.94
CA PRO A 46 0.12 1.25 14.64
C PRO A 46 0.94 0.39 13.68
N CYS A 47 2.02 -0.19 14.18
CA CYS A 47 2.82 -1.17 13.46
C CYS A 47 2.90 -2.44 14.29
N ASN A 48 2.55 -3.57 13.68
CA ASN A 48 2.51 -4.89 14.32
C ASN A 48 1.66 -4.93 15.60
N ASP A 49 0.61 -4.11 15.64
CA ASP A 49 -0.39 -4.26 16.69
C ASP A 49 -1.11 -5.61 16.51
N SER A 50 -1.49 -6.25 17.60
CA SER A 50 -2.22 -7.52 17.59
C SER A 50 -3.53 -7.47 16.80
N GLN A 51 -4.12 -6.28 16.63
CA GLN A 51 -5.33 -6.07 15.86
C GLN A 51 -5.06 -5.69 14.40
N THR A 52 -3.80 -5.49 13.99
CA THR A 52 -3.45 -5.14 12.61
C THR A 52 -3.70 -6.32 11.69
N THR A 53 -4.56 -6.12 10.69
CA THR A 53 -4.97 -7.15 9.72
C THR A 53 -4.36 -6.95 8.35
N ALA A 54 -3.93 -5.74 8.01
CA ALA A 54 -3.35 -5.41 6.71
C ALA A 54 -2.64 -4.05 6.75
N TYR A 55 -1.90 -3.75 5.69
CA TYR A 55 -1.42 -2.40 5.41
C TYR A 55 -1.93 -1.92 4.05
N SER A 56 -2.39 -0.67 3.95
CA SER A 56 -2.64 0.00 2.67
C SER A 56 -1.62 1.10 2.43
N LEU A 57 -1.24 1.28 1.17
CA LEU A 57 -0.45 2.42 0.75
C LEU A 57 -1.10 3.10 -0.46
N CYS A 58 -1.21 4.42 -0.37
CA CYS A 58 -1.61 5.30 -1.46
C CYS A 58 -0.36 5.96 -2.06
N TRP A 59 -0.16 5.84 -3.36
CA TRP A 59 1.03 6.32 -4.05
C TRP A 59 0.66 7.18 -5.25
N ASN A 60 1.28 8.36 -5.38
CA ASN A 60 1.28 9.16 -6.61
C ASN A 60 2.61 9.90 -6.70
N GLN A 61 3.58 9.35 -7.44
CA GLN A 61 4.98 9.82 -7.53
C GLN A 61 5.75 9.85 -6.19
N SER A 62 5.04 9.75 -5.07
CA SER A 62 5.51 9.64 -3.70
C SER A 62 4.41 8.98 -2.85
N ILE A 63 4.74 8.58 -1.63
CA ILE A 63 3.77 8.04 -0.67
C ILE A 63 2.84 9.16 -0.24
N LEU A 64 1.53 9.00 -0.47
CA LEU A 64 0.49 9.93 0.00
C LEU A 64 -0.07 9.52 1.36
N LEU A 65 -0.20 8.20 1.59
CA LEU A 65 -0.69 7.63 2.84
C LEU A 65 -0.11 6.22 3.02
N LEU A 66 0.23 5.87 4.26
CA LEU A 66 0.37 4.49 4.71
C LEU A 66 -0.62 4.26 5.87
N HIS A 67 -1.45 3.24 5.76
CA HIS A 67 -2.50 2.94 6.74
C HIS A 67 -2.34 1.51 7.24
N ALA A 68 -2.52 1.31 8.55
CA ALA A 68 -2.62 0.00 9.15
C ALA A 68 -4.08 -0.30 9.43
N HIS A 69 -4.58 -1.36 8.82
CA HIS A 69 -5.96 -1.79 8.94
C HIS A 69 -6.18 -2.58 10.23
N THR A 70 -7.36 -2.45 10.82
CA THR A 70 -7.77 -3.22 12.00
C THR A 70 -9.13 -3.89 11.79
N VAL A 71 -9.44 -4.91 12.59
CA VAL A 71 -10.71 -5.63 12.48
C VAL A 71 -11.88 -4.69 12.76
N GLY A 72 -12.81 -4.58 11.81
CA GLY A 72 -14.03 -3.80 11.97
C GLY A 72 -13.83 -2.29 11.96
N GLU A 73 -12.70 -1.80 11.43
CA GLU A 73 -12.48 -0.37 11.32
C GLU A 73 -13.45 0.32 10.35
N GLU A 74 -13.66 1.61 10.57
CA GLU A 74 -14.38 2.45 9.63
C GLU A 74 -13.46 2.88 8.47
N LEU A 75 -14.00 2.84 7.25
CA LEU A 75 -13.25 3.10 6.02
C LEU A 75 -13.34 4.57 5.55
N GLU A 76 -13.80 5.49 6.40
CA GLU A 76 -14.02 6.90 6.07
C GLU A 76 -12.73 7.64 5.67
N PHE A 77 -11.56 7.18 6.13
CA PHE A 77 -10.27 7.79 5.77
C PHE A 77 -10.04 7.79 4.25
N TYR A 78 -10.58 6.83 3.51
CA TYR A 78 -10.53 6.81 2.05
C TYR A 78 -11.24 8.01 1.41
N GLN A 79 -12.26 8.58 2.06
CA GLN A 79 -13.01 9.74 1.56
C GLN A 79 -12.19 11.03 1.65
N SER A 80 -11.38 11.17 2.71
CA SER A 80 -10.47 12.31 2.89
C SER A 80 -9.44 12.43 1.76
N LEU A 81 -9.21 11.32 1.06
CA LEU A 81 -8.29 11.22 -0.07
C LEU A 81 -9.00 11.18 -1.43
N ARG A 82 -10.33 11.16 -1.49
CA ARG A 82 -11.05 11.27 -2.78
C ARG A 82 -10.87 12.63 -3.45
N THR A 83 -10.45 13.64 -2.70
CA THR A 83 -10.05 14.95 -3.24
C THR A 83 -8.64 14.95 -3.83
N MET A 84 -7.87 13.87 -3.63
CA MET A 84 -6.55 13.69 -4.24
C MET A 84 -6.71 13.09 -5.63
N ASP A 85 -5.71 13.32 -6.46
CA ASP A 85 -5.60 12.93 -7.87
C ASP A 85 -6.14 11.51 -8.17
N GLU A 86 -7.02 11.40 -9.18
CA GLU A 86 -7.57 10.13 -9.67
C GLU A 86 -6.47 9.16 -10.16
N SER A 87 -5.26 9.66 -10.43
CA SER A 87 -4.10 8.85 -10.80
C SER A 87 -3.43 8.10 -9.63
N ALA A 88 -3.84 8.36 -8.39
CA ALA A 88 -3.22 7.74 -7.23
C ALA A 88 -3.46 6.22 -7.17
N LEU A 89 -2.36 5.47 -7.03
CA LEU A 89 -2.36 4.02 -6.94
C LEU A 89 -2.61 3.56 -5.51
N TRP A 90 -3.50 2.58 -5.36
CA TRP A 90 -3.80 1.96 -4.07
C TRP A 90 -3.33 0.52 -4.01
N PHE A 91 -2.46 0.24 -3.04
CA PHE A 91 -1.96 -1.09 -2.76
C PHE A 91 -2.46 -1.53 -1.40
N TYR A 92 -2.96 -2.76 -1.33
CA TYR A 92 -3.41 -3.40 -0.10
C TYR A 92 -2.53 -4.62 0.15
N MET A 93 -2.12 -4.85 1.39
CA MET A 93 -1.28 -5.98 1.79
C MET A 93 -1.95 -6.65 2.99
N PRO A 94 -2.80 -7.67 2.77
CA PRO A 94 -3.37 -8.42 3.87
C PRO A 94 -2.29 -9.18 4.63
N LEU A 95 -2.39 -9.22 5.95
CA LEU A 95 -1.58 -10.06 6.83
C LEU A 95 -2.32 -11.35 7.16
N HIS A 96 -1.58 -12.45 7.24
CA HIS A 96 -2.06 -13.71 7.77
C HIS A 96 -2.04 -13.70 9.31
N ALA A 97 -2.71 -14.69 9.91
CA ALA A 97 -2.74 -14.81 11.36
C ALA A 97 -1.32 -14.91 11.95
N GLY A 98 -1.01 -14.00 12.89
CA GLY A 98 0.31 -13.92 13.55
C GLY A 98 1.44 -13.41 12.65
N GLU A 99 1.15 -13.01 11.42
CA GLU A 99 2.12 -12.40 10.53
C GLU A 99 2.34 -10.94 10.90
N VAL A 100 3.60 -10.54 10.90
CA VAL A 100 4.02 -9.18 11.26
C VAL A 100 4.96 -8.62 10.21
N LEU A 101 4.99 -7.30 10.09
CA LEU A 101 5.97 -6.58 9.29
C LEU A 101 7.34 -6.69 9.96
N THR A 102 8.37 -7.03 9.19
CA THR A 102 9.75 -7.21 9.71
C THR A 102 10.74 -6.27 9.07
N GLU A 103 10.48 -5.82 7.84
CA GLU A 103 11.38 -4.92 7.13
C GLU A 103 10.60 -3.90 6.31
N ILE A 104 11.06 -2.65 6.35
CA ILE A 104 10.55 -1.55 5.53
C ILE A 104 11.70 -1.02 4.71
N TRP A 105 11.64 -1.17 3.39
CA TRP A 105 12.69 -0.75 2.48
C TRP A 105 12.24 0.44 1.65
N LYS A 106 13.21 1.26 1.22
CA LYS A 106 13.00 2.35 0.25
C LYS A 106 13.92 2.16 -0.95
N CYS A 107 13.37 2.37 -2.14
CA CYS A 107 14.16 2.54 -3.36
C CYS A 107 14.40 4.04 -3.62
N ASP A 108 15.65 4.50 -3.58
CA ASP A 108 16.00 5.92 -3.73
C ASP A 108 15.66 6.47 -5.12
N ALA A 109 15.63 5.63 -6.16
CA ALA A 109 15.35 6.06 -7.53
C ALA A 109 13.88 6.46 -7.76
N THR A 110 12.97 5.95 -6.94
CA THR A 110 11.52 6.01 -7.21
C THR A 110 10.67 6.36 -5.99
N ASN A 111 11.28 6.54 -4.82
CA ASN A 111 10.58 6.76 -3.55
C ASN A 111 9.53 5.68 -3.25
N ILE A 112 9.78 4.45 -3.69
CA ILE A 112 8.91 3.30 -3.44
C ILE A 112 9.25 2.69 -2.09
N THR A 113 8.22 2.15 -1.45
CA THR A 113 8.38 1.32 -0.26
C THR A 113 8.08 -0.14 -0.58
N GLU A 114 8.97 -1.02 -0.12
CA GLU A 114 8.74 -2.46 -0.10
C GLU A 114 8.57 -2.89 1.36
N LEU A 115 7.48 -3.61 1.62
CA LEU A 115 7.15 -4.16 2.93
C LEU A 115 7.43 -5.66 2.91
N VAL A 116 8.19 -6.13 3.89
CA VAL A 116 8.52 -7.56 4.05
C VAL A 116 7.99 -8.05 5.38
N THR A 117 7.36 -9.22 5.36
CA THR A 117 6.77 -9.82 6.56
C THR A 117 7.61 -10.97 7.13
N SER A 118 7.25 -11.40 8.34
CA SER A 118 7.81 -12.57 9.01
C SER A 118 7.60 -13.90 8.27
N GLN A 119 6.69 -13.95 7.29
CA GLN A 119 6.50 -15.12 6.42
C GLN A 119 7.34 -15.03 5.14
N GLY A 120 8.21 -14.03 5.01
CA GLY A 120 9.05 -13.82 3.83
C GLY A 120 8.29 -13.31 2.61
N ARG A 121 7.02 -12.90 2.78
CA ARG A 121 6.25 -12.24 1.72
C ARG A 121 6.75 -10.82 1.57
N SER A 122 6.96 -10.41 0.33
CA SER A 122 7.27 -9.04 -0.03
C SER A 122 6.11 -8.44 -0.83
N SER A 123 5.80 -7.18 -0.57
CA SER A 123 4.86 -6.41 -1.38
C SER A 123 5.47 -5.07 -1.74
N PHE A 124 5.62 -4.84 -3.05
CA PHE A 124 5.96 -3.55 -3.60
C PHE A 124 4.75 -2.63 -3.56
N LEU A 125 4.90 -1.53 -2.83
CA LEU A 125 3.87 -0.51 -2.71
C LEU A 125 4.34 0.71 -3.49
N GLY A 126 4.12 0.69 -4.81
CA GLY A 126 4.54 1.71 -5.76
C GLY A 126 4.78 1.17 -7.18
N VAL A 127 5.43 1.98 -8.03
CA VAL A 127 5.71 1.66 -9.44
C VAL A 127 6.93 0.77 -9.58
N GLN A 128 6.80 -0.42 -10.15
CA GLN A 128 7.87 -1.41 -10.18
C GLN A 128 9.17 -0.91 -10.86
N PRO A 129 10.35 -1.28 -10.32
CA PRO A 129 11.60 -0.83 -10.88
C PRO A 129 11.82 -1.38 -12.29
N GLN A 130 12.34 -0.56 -13.21
CA GLN A 130 12.60 -1.00 -14.59
C GLN A 130 13.82 -1.93 -14.66
N ARG A 131 13.83 -2.90 -15.60
CA ARG A 131 15.01 -3.76 -15.86
C ARG A 131 16.22 -2.88 -16.21
N GLY A 132 17.29 -2.95 -15.41
CA GLY A 132 18.46 -2.06 -15.48
C GLY A 132 18.58 -1.10 -14.29
N TRP A 133 17.52 -0.91 -13.52
CA TRP A 133 17.55 -0.26 -12.20
C TRP A 133 18.09 -1.18 -11.09
N SER A 134 18.71 -2.30 -11.43
CA SER A 134 19.47 -3.15 -10.49
C SER A 134 20.63 -2.41 -9.81
N ARG A 135 20.95 -1.18 -10.24
CA ARG A 135 21.88 -0.25 -9.57
C ARG A 135 21.21 0.74 -8.61
N SER A 136 19.88 0.72 -8.50
CA SER A 136 19.17 1.61 -7.58
C SER A 136 19.54 1.28 -6.14
N LYS A 137 19.86 2.33 -5.38
CA LYS A 137 20.23 2.19 -3.98
C LYS A 137 18.99 1.89 -3.16
N TRP A 138 18.98 0.70 -2.57
CA TRP A 138 17.99 0.33 -1.57
C TRP A 138 18.47 0.76 -0.19
N THR A 139 17.57 1.36 0.57
CA THR A 139 17.81 1.77 1.95
C THR A 139 16.82 1.06 2.85
N LEU A 140 17.32 0.27 3.81
CA LEU A 140 16.49 -0.30 4.87
C LEU A 140 16.07 0.84 5.80
N LEU A 141 14.80 1.21 5.75
CA LEU A 141 14.25 2.29 6.56
C LEU A 141 13.99 1.84 7.98
N ASP A 142 13.45 0.65 8.20
CA ASP A 142 13.16 0.15 9.55
C ASP A 142 13.18 -1.38 9.65
N LEU A 143 13.42 -1.86 10.88
CA LEU A 143 13.29 -3.26 11.28
C LEU A 143 12.27 -3.34 12.42
N PRO A 144 10.95 -3.30 12.12
CA PRO A 144 9.94 -3.42 13.15
C PRO A 144 10.11 -4.73 13.93
N SER A 145 10.06 -4.62 15.25
CA SER A 145 10.05 -5.80 16.13
C SER A 145 8.72 -6.54 16.04
N LYS A 146 8.66 -7.78 16.54
CA LYS A 146 7.39 -8.50 16.71
C LYS A 146 6.44 -7.85 17.73
N THR A 147 6.95 -6.95 18.57
CA THR A 147 6.12 -6.22 19.53
C THR A 147 5.50 -4.97 18.87
N PRO A 148 4.26 -4.60 19.25
CA PRO A 148 3.61 -3.41 18.73
C PRO A 148 4.48 -2.16 18.89
N SER A 149 4.56 -1.36 17.84
CA SER A 149 5.24 -0.07 17.81
C SER A 149 4.41 0.94 17.01
N ARG A 150 4.96 2.14 16.84
CA ARG A 150 4.33 3.20 16.03
C ARG A 150 5.23 3.64 14.90
N ILE A 151 4.60 3.90 13.76
CA ILE A 151 5.21 4.65 12.67
C ILE A 151 4.52 6.02 12.61
N TYR A 152 5.33 7.07 12.65
CA TYR A 152 4.89 8.44 12.56
C TYR A 152 5.02 8.89 11.11
N MET A 153 4.02 9.56 10.58
CA MET A 153 4.06 10.11 9.23
C MET A 153 3.84 11.60 9.29
N MET A 154 4.76 12.36 8.71
CA MET A 154 4.54 13.77 8.48
C MET A 154 3.98 13.93 7.08
N ALA A 155 2.72 14.34 6.98
CA ALA A 155 2.03 14.49 5.71
C ALA A 155 1.99 15.96 5.28
N THR A 156 2.13 16.18 3.97
CA THR A 156 1.95 17.45 3.26
C THR A 156 0.85 17.31 2.22
N THR A 157 0.48 18.41 1.58
CA THR A 157 -0.41 18.38 0.41
C THR A 157 0.14 17.57 -0.76
N PHE A 158 1.45 17.32 -0.80
CA PHE A 158 2.14 16.65 -1.91
C PHE A 158 2.66 15.25 -1.54
N GLY A 159 2.30 14.74 -0.36
CA GLY A 159 2.69 13.43 0.13
C GLY A 159 3.37 13.45 1.50
N VAL A 160 3.96 12.33 1.87
CA VAL A 160 4.62 12.08 3.15
C VAL A 160 6.13 12.26 2.95
N PRO A 161 6.75 13.41 3.30
CA PRO A 161 8.20 13.63 3.20
C PRO A 161 9.03 13.00 4.32
N LEU A 162 8.43 12.68 5.47
CA LEU A 162 9.13 12.11 6.62
C LEU A 162 8.36 10.96 7.24
N LEU A 163 9.07 9.86 7.49
CA LEU A 163 8.64 8.76 8.33
C LEU A 163 9.43 8.77 9.64
N GLY A 164 8.74 8.55 10.76
CA GLY A 164 9.33 8.43 12.09
C GLY A 164 9.17 7.01 12.63
N PHE A 165 10.23 6.45 13.20
CA PHE A 165 10.25 5.10 13.75
C PHE A 165 10.67 5.11 15.23
N GLU A 166 9.97 4.33 16.06
CA GLU A 166 10.37 4.09 17.46
C GLU A 166 11.53 3.09 17.57
N SER A 167 11.77 2.30 16.52
CA SER A 167 12.82 1.28 16.48
C SER A 167 14.22 1.92 16.34
N PRO A 168 15.27 1.27 16.88
CA PRO A 168 16.65 1.67 16.63
C PRO A 168 16.96 1.76 15.13
N ARG A 169 17.91 2.62 14.76
CA ARG A 169 18.37 2.69 13.37
C ARG A 169 18.91 1.31 12.96
N PRO A 170 18.43 0.72 11.84
CA PRO A 170 19.01 -0.52 11.33
C PRO A 170 20.49 -0.33 11.01
N ASP A 171 21.31 -1.34 11.31
CA ASP A 171 22.69 -1.36 10.84
C ASP A 171 22.72 -1.29 9.31
N ARG A 172 23.76 -0.67 8.75
CA ARG A 172 23.94 -0.67 7.29
C ARG A 172 24.11 -2.11 6.81
N GLN A 173 23.11 -2.59 6.11
CA GLN A 173 23.17 -3.92 5.51
C GLN A 173 23.67 -3.82 4.07
N ASN A 174 24.63 -4.67 3.72
CA ASN A 174 25.07 -4.87 2.33
C ASN A 174 24.13 -5.82 1.56
N ARG A 175 22.85 -5.87 1.94
CA ARG A 175 21.83 -6.67 1.26
C ARG A 175 20.74 -5.76 0.72
N THR A 176 20.15 -6.18 -0.38
CA THR A 176 18.94 -5.60 -0.95
C THR A 176 17.77 -6.54 -0.67
N PRO A 177 16.53 -6.04 -0.66
CA PRO A 177 15.37 -6.91 -0.56
C PRO A 177 15.30 -7.84 -1.78
N LYS A 178 14.61 -8.96 -1.64
CA LYS A 178 14.41 -9.92 -2.72
C LYS A 178 13.31 -9.39 -3.64
N VAL A 179 13.72 -8.70 -4.70
CA VAL A 179 12.82 -8.22 -5.75
C VAL A 179 12.39 -9.39 -6.64
N GLU A 180 11.12 -9.75 -6.55
CA GLU A 180 10.51 -10.67 -7.51
C GLU A 180 10.27 -9.96 -8.85
N TRP A 181 10.35 -10.72 -9.94
CA TRP A 181 10.12 -10.22 -11.29
C TRP A 181 8.94 -10.95 -11.90
N PRO A 182 8.14 -10.24 -12.71
CA PRO A 182 6.99 -10.86 -13.34
C PRO A 182 7.46 -11.90 -14.36
N THR A 183 6.71 -12.99 -14.44
CA THR A 183 6.96 -14.09 -15.36
C THR A 183 6.51 -13.71 -16.77
N SER A 184 5.43 -12.94 -16.87
CA SER A 184 4.93 -12.42 -18.13
C SER A 184 5.94 -11.42 -18.75
N PRO A 185 6.29 -11.57 -20.04
CA PRO A 185 7.06 -10.56 -20.77
C PRO A 185 6.20 -9.36 -21.20
N TYR A 186 4.91 -9.35 -20.85
CA TYR A 186 3.93 -8.33 -21.20
C TYR A 186 3.33 -7.65 -19.95
N PRO A 187 2.97 -6.36 -20.05
CA PRO A 187 3.08 -5.50 -21.23
C PRO A 187 4.53 -5.17 -21.59
N ARG A 188 4.80 -4.90 -22.87
CA ARG A 188 6.12 -4.40 -23.28
C ARG A 188 6.27 -2.98 -22.76
N CYS A 189 6.98 -2.80 -21.65
CA CYS A 189 7.15 -1.49 -21.02
C CYS A 189 7.75 -0.49 -22.02
N ARG A 190 7.05 0.61 -22.29
CA ARG A 190 7.62 1.72 -23.05
C ARG A 190 8.61 2.48 -22.16
N ARG A 191 9.64 3.10 -22.76
CA ARG A 191 10.53 4.00 -22.03
C ARG A 191 9.68 5.13 -21.42
N HIS A 192 9.89 5.42 -20.14
CA HIS A 192 9.16 6.44 -19.35
C HIS A 192 7.73 6.09 -18.91
N GLU A 193 7.28 4.84 -19.06
CA GLU A 193 6.00 4.41 -18.52
C GLU A 193 6.18 3.75 -17.15
N ASN A 194 5.35 4.19 -16.20
CA ASN A 194 5.27 3.64 -14.86
C ASN A 194 4.27 2.48 -14.86
N PHE A 195 4.72 1.30 -14.48
CA PHE A 195 3.87 0.13 -14.29
C PHE A 195 3.97 -0.37 -12.86
N ALA A 196 2.84 -0.78 -12.29
CA ALA A 196 2.80 -1.64 -11.14
C ALA A 196 2.36 -3.03 -11.59
N TRP A 197 2.82 -4.06 -10.90
CA TRP A 197 2.30 -5.40 -11.07
C TRP A 197 2.29 -6.11 -9.73
N SER A 198 1.41 -7.09 -9.65
CA SER A 198 1.21 -7.94 -8.47
C SER A 198 0.79 -9.32 -8.94
N ARG A 199 0.92 -10.29 -8.05
CA ARG A 199 0.68 -11.69 -8.34
C ARG A 199 0.05 -12.36 -7.14
N ALA A 200 -0.89 -13.24 -7.40
CA ALA A 200 -1.43 -14.13 -6.38
C ALA A 200 -1.77 -15.49 -6.99
N ASN A 201 -1.62 -16.53 -6.19
CA ASN A 201 -1.94 -17.89 -6.58
C ASN A 201 -3.46 -18.11 -6.57
N LEU A 202 -4.01 -18.82 -7.56
CA LEU A 202 -5.45 -19.08 -7.64
C LEU A 202 -5.88 -20.45 -7.11
N ILE A 203 -4.94 -21.28 -6.67
CA ILE A 203 -5.22 -22.58 -6.05
C ILE A 203 -5.90 -22.31 -4.71
N ASP A 204 -6.94 -23.08 -4.41
CA ASP A 204 -7.72 -23.03 -3.17
C ASP A 204 -8.40 -21.68 -2.87
N VAL A 205 -8.54 -20.80 -3.88
CA VAL A 205 -9.37 -19.60 -3.77
C VAL A 205 -10.84 -20.00 -3.70
N VAL A 206 -11.52 -19.56 -2.65
CA VAL A 206 -12.95 -19.82 -2.40
C VAL A 206 -13.83 -18.62 -2.70
N GLU A 207 -13.30 -17.40 -2.63
CA GLU A 207 -14.02 -16.19 -3.03
C GLU A 207 -13.12 -15.20 -3.79
N ILE A 208 -13.70 -14.54 -4.80
CA ILE A 208 -13.11 -13.39 -5.47
C ILE A 208 -13.97 -12.16 -5.21
N ILE A 209 -13.33 -11.06 -4.84
CA ILE A 209 -14.00 -9.80 -4.56
C ILE A 209 -13.40 -8.73 -5.49
N PRO A 210 -14.10 -8.36 -6.57
CA PRO A 210 -13.65 -7.30 -7.47
C PRO A 210 -13.55 -5.96 -6.74
N CYS A 211 -12.45 -5.24 -6.94
CA CYS A 211 -12.34 -3.84 -6.57
C CYS A 211 -12.65 -2.98 -7.79
N ARG A 212 -13.74 -2.20 -7.74
CA ARG A 212 -14.18 -1.37 -8.87
C ARG A 212 -14.28 0.09 -8.49
N HIS A 213 -13.73 0.96 -9.33
CA HIS A 213 -13.89 2.40 -9.21
C HIS A 213 -14.30 3.01 -10.56
N ARG A 214 -14.70 4.28 -10.55
CA ARG A 214 -14.98 5.03 -11.77
C ARG A 214 -13.73 5.79 -12.21
N ARG A 215 -13.36 5.64 -13.47
CA ARG A 215 -12.30 6.38 -14.12
C ARG A 215 -12.84 6.98 -15.41
N GLN A 216 -12.77 8.30 -15.56
CA GLN A 216 -13.33 9.03 -16.73
C GLN A 216 -14.79 8.64 -17.06
N GLY A 217 -15.62 8.45 -16.03
CA GLY A 217 -17.03 8.07 -16.17
C GLY A 217 -17.28 6.57 -16.40
N MET A 218 -16.27 5.77 -16.74
CA MET A 218 -16.38 4.32 -16.92
C MET A 218 -16.09 3.57 -15.62
N LYS A 219 -16.85 2.51 -15.33
CA LYS A 219 -16.61 1.63 -14.18
C LYS A 219 -15.58 0.58 -14.56
N ILE A 220 -14.39 0.65 -13.97
CA ILE A 220 -13.29 -0.28 -14.24
C ILE A 220 -13.04 -1.16 -13.01
N THR A 221 -12.55 -2.37 -13.26
CA THR A 221 -12.07 -3.27 -12.22
C THR A 221 -10.56 -3.09 -12.12
N SER A 222 -10.11 -2.55 -10.99
CA SER A 222 -8.71 -2.19 -10.80
C SER A 222 -7.87 -3.29 -10.17
N GLY A 223 -8.53 -4.23 -9.51
CA GLY A 223 -7.89 -5.35 -8.83
C GLY A 223 -8.91 -6.32 -8.24
N LEU A 224 -8.39 -7.34 -7.59
CA LEU A 224 -9.13 -8.41 -6.94
C LEU A 224 -8.58 -8.65 -5.55
N LEU A 225 -9.47 -8.75 -4.57
CA LEU A 225 -9.18 -9.38 -3.28
C LEU A 225 -9.60 -10.85 -3.37
N LEU A 226 -8.67 -11.75 -3.06
CA LEU A 226 -8.85 -13.19 -3.08
C LEU A 226 -8.91 -13.70 -1.65
N ARG A 227 -9.86 -14.59 -1.37
CA ARG A 227 -9.96 -15.31 -0.10
C ARG A 227 -9.75 -16.79 -0.36
N TYR A 228 -8.91 -17.40 0.46
CA TYR A 228 -8.57 -18.82 0.39
C TYR A 228 -9.31 -19.60 1.45
N ASP A 229 -9.41 -20.91 1.24
CA ASP A 229 -9.78 -21.82 2.31
C ASP A 229 -8.83 -21.65 3.52
N GLY A 230 -9.38 -21.63 4.72
CA GLY A 230 -8.64 -21.30 5.94
C GLY A 230 -8.52 -19.80 6.27
N GLY A 231 -9.13 -18.91 5.48
CA GLY A 231 -9.30 -17.49 5.81
C GLY A 231 -8.12 -16.58 5.45
N HIS A 232 -7.09 -17.11 4.80
CA HIS A 232 -6.01 -16.30 4.23
C HIS A 232 -6.53 -15.42 3.10
N GLN A 233 -5.81 -14.32 2.84
CA GLN A 233 -6.15 -13.36 1.80
C GLN A 233 -4.92 -12.96 1.00
N ALA A 234 -5.12 -12.71 -0.28
CA ALA A 234 -4.15 -12.09 -1.16
C ALA A 234 -4.86 -11.13 -2.10
N CYS A 235 -4.14 -10.27 -2.79
CA CYS A 235 -4.74 -9.40 -3.79
C CYS A 235 -3.85 -9.26 -5.02
N VAL A 236 -4.51 -8.93 -6.12
CA VAL A 236 -3.86 -8.52 -7.38
C VAL A 236 -4.47 -7.22 -7.87
N GLY A 237 -3.67 -6.42 -8.58
CA GLY A 237 -4.02 -5.08 -9.02
C GLY A 237 -4.14 -4.10 -7.85
N GLN A 238 -4.93 -3.05 -8.07
CA GLN A 238 -5.21 -2.05 -7.06
C GLN A 238 -6.46 -2.39 -6.28
N VAL A 239 -6.32 -2.44 -4.95
CA VAL A 239 -7.41 -2.77 -4.03
C VAL A 239 -7.58 -1.65 -3.00
N ARG A 240 -8.81 -1.14 -2.92
CA ARG A 240 -9.30 -0.26 -1.87
C ARG A 240 -10.49 -0.94 -1.22
N LEU A 241 -10.48 -1.04 0.11
CA LEU A 241 -11.57 -1.73 0.82
C LEU A 241 -12.93 -1.02 0.64
N ASP A 242 -12.94 0.31 0.48
CA ASP A 242 -14.18 1.10 0.25
C ASP A 242 -14.76 0.94 -1.17
N GLN A 243 -14.06 0.24 -2.07
CA GLN A 243 -14.43 0.02 -3.47
C GLN A 243 -14.62 -1.46 -3.81
N LEU A 244 -14.66 -2.34 -2.80
CA LEU A 244 -14.93 -3.76 -3.00
C LEU A 244 -16.40 -4.00 -3.36
N GLU A 245 -16.63 -4.86 -4.33
CA GLU A 245 -17.96 -5.33 -4.70
C GLU A 245 -18.40 -6.54 -3.85
N ILE A 246 -19.54 -7.12 -4.22
CA ILE A 246 -20.06 -8.33 -3.58
C ILE A 246 -19.11 -9.51 -3.88
N PRO A 247 -18.75 -10.32 -2.86
CA PRO A 247 -17.96 -11.52 -3.07
C PRO A 247 -18.61 -12.51 -4.05
N LEU A 248 -17.78 -13.08 -4.92
CA LEU A 248 -18.15 -14.12 -5.85
C LEU A 248 -17.58 -15.45 -5.36
N GLY A 249 -18.46 -16.36 -4.93
CA GLY A 249 -18.06 -17.71 -4.55
C GLY A 249 -17.49 -18.48 -5.75
N VAL A 250 -16.33 -19.09 -5.55
CA VAL A 250 -15.64 -19.85 -6.59
C VAL A 250 -16.21 -21.27 -6.64
N ASP A 251 -16.75 -21.63 -7.80
CA ASP A 251 -17.01 -23.03 -8.18
C ASP A 251 -15.84 -23.49 -9.07
N PRO A 252 -15.03 -24.49 -8.63
CA PRO A 252 -13.91 -25.01 -9.41
C PRO A 252 -14.28 -25.52 -10.81
N ALA A 253 -15.55 -25.84 -11.07
CA ALA A 253 -16.04 -26.24 -12.38
C ALA A 253 -16.28 -25.07 -13.35
N LEU A 254 -16.32 -23.83 -12.85
CA LEU A 254 -16.40 -22.61 -13.65
C LEU A 254 -15.00 -22.10 -13.99
N LYS A 255 -14.91 -21.17 -14.95
CA LYS A 255 -13.68 -20.42 -15.25
C LYS A 255 -13.85 -18.97 -14.85
N LEU A 256 -12.74 -18.33 -14.49
CA LEU A 256 -12.70 -16.88 -14.28
C LEU A 256 -12.49 -16.21 -15.65
N TRP A 257 -13.38 -15.30 -16.00
CA TRP A 257 -13.33 -14.53 -17.24
C TRP A 257 -13.14 -13.05 -16.92
N LEU A 258 -12.06 -12.46 -17.44
CA LEU A 258 -11.77 -11.03 -17.38
C LEU A 258 -12.19 -10.39 -18.71
N GLY A 259 -13.23 -9.57 -18.67
CA GLY A 259 -13.74 -8.82 -19.82
C GLY A 259 -13.02 -7.49 -19.95
N PHE A 260 -12.52 -7.21 -21.15
CA PHE A 260 -11.76 -6.00 -21.47
C PHE A 260 -12.60 -5.04 -22.30
N SER A 261 -12.44 -3.74 -22.02
CA SER A 261 -12.96 -2.65 -22.83
C SER A 261 -11.85 -1.65 -23.11
N GLN A 262 -11.90 -1.01 -24.28
CA GLN A 262 -10.95 0.03 -24.65
C GLN A 262 -11.34 1.36 -24.01
N THR A 263 -10.38 2.03 -23.37
CA THR A 263 -10.49 3.44 -22.95
C THR A 263 -9.59 4.32 -23.80
N HIS A 264 -9.70 5.63 -23.62
CA HIS A 264 -8.75 6.60 -24.18
C HIS A 264 -7.31 6.28 -23.74
N ASP A 265 -7.14 5.79 -22.51
CA ASP A 265 -5.83 5.56 -21.91
C ASP A 265 -5.27 4.17 -22.29
N GLY A 266 -6.13 3.21 -22.62
CA GLY A 266 -5.74 1.84 -22.94
C GLY A 266 -6.81 0.79 -22.62
N PRO A 267 -6.53 -0.50 -22.89
CA PRO A 267 -7.43 -1.59 -22.52
C PRO A 267 -7.42 -1.78 -21.01
N CYS A 268 -8.61 -1.84 -20.42
CA CYS A 268 -8.81 -2.04 -18.99
C CYS A 268 -9.75 -3.24 -18.75
N VAL A 269 -9.74 -3.79 -17.54
CA VAL A 269 -10.71 -4.83 -17.15
C VAL A 269 -12.01 -4.14 -16.77
N SER A 270 -13.05 -4.27 -17.60
CA SER A 270 -14.36 -3.68 -17.36
C SER A 270 -15.34 -4.64 -16.69
N ASN A 271 -15.06 -5.95 -16.76
CA ASN A 271 -15.94 -6.95 -16.16
C ASN A 271 -15.23 -8.21 -15.70
N ILE A 272 -15.84 -8.88 -14.73
CA ILE A 272 -15.39 -10.16 -14.20
C ILE A 272 -16.60 -11.08 -14.09
N LYS A 273 -16.47 -12.30 -14.61
CA LYS A 273 -17.53 -13.31 -14.61
C LYS A 273 -16.97 -14.69 -14.31
N LEU A 274 -17.73 -15.46 -13.53
CA LEU A 274 -17.52 -16.89 -13.34
C LEU A 274 -18.50 -17.63 -14.27
N SER A 275 -17.99 -18.42 -15.20
CA SER A 275 -18.81 -19.12 -16.20
C SER A 275 -18.07 -20.31 -16.79
N ARG A 276 -18.80 -21.35 -17.21
CA ARG A 276 -18.22 -22.47 -17.97
C ARG A 276 -17.83 -22.04 -19.38
N GLU A 277 -18.66 -21.21 -20.00
CA GLU A 277 -18.50 -20.75 -21.37
C GLU A 277 -18.08 -19.28 -21.40
N LYS A 278 -17.45 -18.87 -22.51
CA LYS A 278 -17.05 -17.48 -22.75
C LYS A 278 -18.29 -16.58 -22.69
N PRO A 279 -18.33 -15.57 -21.79
CA PRO A 279 -19.46 -14.67 -21.72
C PRO A 279 -19.61 -13.81 -22.98
N THR A 280 -20.85 -13.47 -23.32
CA THR A 280 -21.17 -12.52 -24.39
C THR A 280 -21.85 -11.30 -23.78
N LEU A 281 -21.07 -10.25 -23.50
CA LEU A 281 -21.60 -8.94 -23.10
C LEU A 281 -21.23 -7.91 -24.16
N PRO A 282 -22.19 -7.11 -24.68
CA PRO A 282 -21.92 -6.11 -25.71
C PRO A 282 -20.87 -5.06 -25.33
N VAL A 283 -20.68 -4.83 -24.03
CA VAL A 283 -19.77 -3.80 -23.49
C VAL A 283 -18.30 -4.26 -23.50
N CYS A 284 -18.05 -5.56 -23.53
CA CYS A 284 -16.70 -6.12 -23.50
C CYS A 284 -16.26 -6.54 -24.91
N GLU A 285 -15.19 -5.95 -25.41
CA GLU A 285 -14.64 -6.24 -26.74
C GLU A 285 -13.93 -7.59 -26.77
N ASN A 286 -13.25 -7.94 -25.67
CA ASN A 286 -12.46 -9.15 -25.55
C ASN A 286 -12.62 -9.78 -24.17
N TRP A 287 -12.37 -11.08 -24.09
CA TRP A 287 -12.38 -11.83 -22.83
C TRP A 287 -11.12 -12.67 -22.70
N PHE A 288 -10.52 -12.63 -21.52
CA PHE A 288 -9.39 -13.45 -21.14
C PHE A 288 -9.84 -14.51 -20.15
N GLN A 289 -9.58 -15.78 -20.47
CA GLN A 289 -9.85 -16.91 -19.58
C GLN A 289 -8.72 -17.07 -18.59
N VAL A 290 -9.07 -17.31 -17.33
CA VAL A 290 -8.15 -17.62 -16.24
C VAL A 290 -8.56 -18.94 -15.60
N ASP A 291 -7.60 -19.87 -15.53
CA ASP A 291 -7.77 -21.18 -14.88
C ASP A 291 -7.31 -21.14 -13.42
N TRP A 292 -7.95 -21.93 -12.56
CA TRP A 292 -7.70 -22.01 -11.10
C TRP A 292 -6.43 -22.76 -10.68
N CYS A 293 -5.47 -22.93 -11.58
CA CYS A 293 -4.31 -23.80 -11.34
C CYS A 293 -2.98 -23.06 -11.22
N ASN A 294 -2.96 -21.76 -11.50
CA ASN A 294 -1.73 -20.98 -11.60
C ASN A 294 -1.89 -19.60 -10.95
N ASP A 295 -0.81 -18.84 -10.99
CA ASP A 295 -0.79 -17.50 -10.46
C ASP A 295 -1.37 -16.51 -11.48
N LEU A 296 -2.21 -15.60 -11.00
CA LEU A 296 -2.69 -14.47 -11.75
C LEU A 296 -1.71 -13.31 -11.57
N GLU A 297 -1.01 -12.95 -12.65
CA GLU A 297 -0.24 -11.71 -12.70
C GLU A 297 -1.11 -10.58 -13.22
N TRP A 298 -1.33 -9.57 -12.38
CA TRP A 298 -2.08 -8.38 -12.75
C TRP A 298 -1.13 -7.20 -12.91
N TRP A 299 -1.16 -6.62 -14.11
CA TRP A 299 -0.38 -5.46 -14.47
C TRP A 299 -1.29 -4.25 -14.52
N TYR A 300 -0.77 -3.09 -14.13
CA TYR A 300 -1.47 -1.82 -14.20
C TYR A 300 -0.49 -0.70 -14.55
N SER A 301 -0.94 0.27 -15.34
CA SER A 301 -0.26 1.56 -15.52
C SER A 301 -1.29 2.67 -15.62
N ASP A 302 -0.82 3.91 -15.68
CA ASP A 302 -1.66 5.09 -15.97
C ASP A 302 -2.48 4.95 -17.27
N ARG A 303 -2.20 3.95 -18.11
CA ARG A 303 -2.99 3.58 -19.29
C ARG A 303 -4.25 2.74 -19.01
N GLN A 304 -4.43 2.19 -17.82
CA GLN A 304 -5.52 1.23 -17.54
C GLN A 304 -6.61 1.76 -16.63
#